data_AF-A0A7C2VKL6-F1
#
_entry.id   AF-A0A7C2VKL6-F1
#
_cell.length_a   1.000
_cell.length_b   1.000
_cell.length_c   1.000
_cell.angle_alpha   90.00
_cell.angle_beta   90.00
_cell.angle_gamma   90.00
#
_symmetry.space_group_name_H-M   'P 1'
#
loop_
_entity.id
_entity.type
_entity.pdbx_description
1 polymer ?
#
loop_
_entity_poly.entity_id
_entity_poly.type
_entity_poly.pdbx_seq_one_letter_code
_entity_poly.pdbx_strand_id
1 'polypeptide(L)' 'QWAQNGLALAIRPAQTMYDGDFALVASVGKKRCDFHALCIAIQHAVADAVVNAVRFAEPLHGIPAVRSRQ' A
#
# COMPACT_ATOMS: atom_id res chain seq x y z
N GLN A 1 -8.14 -8.96 -1.97
CA GLN A 1 -8.41 -9.18 -0.53
C GLN A 1 -7.18 -8.87 0.33
N TRP A 2 -6.11 -9.67 0.30
CA TRP A 2 -4.92 -9.40 1.14
C TRP A 2 -4.28 -8.02 0.91
N ALA A 3 -4.16 -7.56 -0.33
CA ALA A 3 -3.68 -6.21 -0.62
C ALA A 3 -4.54 -5.10 0.03
N GLN A 4 -5.86 -5.28 0.06
CA GLN A 4 -6.79 -4.34 0.71
C GLN A 4 -6.60 -4.32 2.22
N ASN A 5 -6.32 -5.48 2.84
CA ASN A 5 -5.94 -5.52 4.26
C ASN A 5 -4.64 -4.74 4.52
N GLY A 6 -3.67 -4.82 3.59
CA GLY A 6 -2.45 -4.01 3.65
C GLY A 6 -2.75 -2.50 3.60
N LEU A 7 -3.71 -2.09 2.78
CA LEU A 7 -4.18 -0.70 2.72
C LEU A 7 -4.74 -0.23 4.07
N ALA A 8 -5.58 -1.07 4.70
CA ALA A 8 -6.16 -0.80 6.02
C ALA A 8 -5.12 -0.75 7.16
N LEU A 9 -3.93 -1.36 6.99
CA LEU A 9 -2.82 -1.23 7.96
C LEU A 9 -2.13 0.14 7.89
N ALA A 10 -2.16 0.82 6.74
CA ALA A 10 -1.42 2.06 6.50
C ALA A 10 -2.31 3.32 6.42
N ILE A 11 -3.61 3.17 6.12
CA ILE A 11 -4.55 4.28 5.92
C ILE A 11 -5.73 4.13 6.89
N ARG A 12 -6.14 5.22 7.55
CA ARG A 12 -7.29 5.22 8.46
C ARG A 12 -8.08 6.55 8.43
N PRO A 13 -9.41 6.53 8.19
CA PRO A 13 -10.17 5.37 7.71
C PRO A 13 -9.77 5.00 6.28
N ALA A 14 -9.89 3.71 5.92
CA ALA A 14 -9.71 3.20 4.57
C ALA A 14 -11.02 2.54 4.11
N GLN A 15 -11.17 2.33 2.79
CA GLN A 15 -12.35 1.67 2.21
C GLN A 15 -13.67 2.37 2.58
N THR A 16 -13.68 3.70 2.61
CA THR A 16 -14.92 4.44 2.86
C THR A 16 -15.83 4.37 1.63
N MET A 17 -17.09 4.81 1.77
CA MET A 17 -18.03 4.87 0.64
C MET A 17 -17.60 5.84 -0.48
N TYR A 18 -16.58 6.67 -0.23
CA TYR A 18 -16.08 7.67 -1.17
C TYR A 18 -14.77 7.25 -1.85
N ASP A 19 -14.17 6.13 -1.43
CA ASP A 19 -12.87 5.68 -1.93
C ASP A 19 -13.02 4.66 -3.05
N GLY A 20 -12.26 4.86 -4.14
CA GLY A 20 -12.18 3.94 -5.28
C GLY A 20 -11.07 2.90 -5.13
N ASP A 21 -10.88 2.34 -3.92
CA ASP A 21 -9.74 1.49 -3.59
C ASP A 21 -9.69 0.23 -4.47
N PHE A 22 -8.62 0.08 -5.26
CA PHE A 22 -8.46 -1.05 -6.18
C PHE A 22 -7.05 -1.66 -6.06
N ALA A 23 -6.96 -2.98 -6.16
CA ALA A 23 -5.70 -3.69 -6.14
C ALA A 23 -5.70 -4.84 -7.15
N LEU A 24 -4.66 -4.90 -7.98
CA LEU A 24 -4.38 -5.98 -8.91
C LEU A 24 -3.13 -6.74 -8.46
N VAL A 25 -3.15 -8.06 -8.57
CA VAL A 25 -1.99 -8.92 -8.28
C VAL A 25 -1.72 -9.79 -9.51
N ALA A 26 -0.45 -9.87 -9.90
CA ALA A 26 0.00 -10.68 -11.03
C ALA A 26 1.21 -11.53 -10.62
N SER A 27 1.37 -12.68 -11.28
CA SER A 27 2.51 -13.57 -11.10
C SER A 27 3.16 -13.87 -12.44
N VAL A 28 4.48 -13.80 -12.49
CA VAL A 28 5.29 -14.20 -13.67
C VAL A 28 5.58 -15.71 -13.69
N GLY A 29 5.08 -16.49 -12.71
CA GLY A 29 5.12 -17.95 -12.72
C GLY A 29 6.49 -18.61 -12.50
N LYS A 30 7.52 -17.85 -12.10
CA LYS A 30 8.91 -18.36 -12.01
C LYS A 30 9.26 -19.12 -10.71
N LYS A 31 8.43 -19.06 -9.67
CA LYS A 31 8.71 -19.65 -8.36
C LYS A 31 7.45 -20.16 -7.67
N ARG A 32 7.56 -21.31 -7.00
CA ARG A 32 6.53 -21.83 -6.07
C ARG A 32 6.78 -21.32 -4.66
N CYS A 33 5.72 -21.07 -3.91
CA CYS A 33 5.79 -20.65 -2.53
C CYS A 33 4.59 -21.19 -1.75
N ASP A 34 4.71 -21.18 -0.43
CA ASP A 34 3.57 -21.39 0.46
C ASP A 34 2.57 -20.24 0.30
N PHE A 35 1.29 -20.60 0.17
CA PHE A 35 0.24 -19.64 -0.15
C PHE A 35 -0.02 -18.68 1.02
N HIS A 36 -0.05 -19.18 2.26
CA HIS A 36 -0.34 -18.35 3.42
C HIS A 36 0.81 -17.38 3.71
N ALA A 37 2.05 -17.84 3.56
CA ALA A 37 3.23 -16.98 3.64
C ALA A 37 3.17 -15.85 2.59
N LEU A 38 2.76 -16.17 1.35
CA LEU A 38 2.57 -15.16 0.30
C LEU A 38 1.47 -14.14 0.67
N CYS A 39 0.34 -14.61 1.18
CA CYS A 39 -0.77 -13.75 1.61
C CYS A 39 -0.34 -12.74 2.69
N ILE A 40 0.40 -13.19 3.70
CA ILE A 40 0.96 -12.32 4.75
C ILE A 40 1.94 -11.32 4.12
N ALA A 41 2.85 -11.79 3.27
CA ALA A 41 3.83 -10.92 2.62
C ALA A 41 3.17 -9.83 1.78
N ILE A 42 2.07 -10.13 1.07
CA ILE A 42 1.31 -9.14 0.30
C ILE A 42 0.78 -8.00 1.19
N GLN A 43 0.27 -8.32 2.38
CA GLN A 43 -0.29 -7.31 3.30
C GLN A 43 0.79 -6.31 3.73
N HIS A 44 1.95 -6.81 4.17
CA HIS A 44 3.07 -5.97 4.59
C HIS A 44 3.66 -5.19 3.42
N ALA A 45 3.86 -5.84 2.27
CA ALA A 45 4.41 -5.20 1.09
C ALA A 45 3.54 -4.01 0.62
N VAL A 46 2.20 -4.13 0.66
CA VAL A 46 1.31 -3.02 0.32
C VAL A 46 1.36 -1.92 1.37
N ALA A 47 1.33 -2.25 2.66
CA ALA A 47 1.42 -1.25 3.72
C ALA A 47 2.73 -0.44 3.64
N ASP A 48 3.86 -1.14 3.46
CA ASP A 48 5.17 -0.51 3.30
C ASP A 48 5.24 0.34 2.04
N ALA A 49 4.62 -0.09 0.94
CA ALA A 49 4.54 0.70 -0.29
C ALA A 49 3.79 2.02 -0.07
N VAL A 50 2.67 2.03 0.66
CA VAL A 50 1.94 3.27 1.01
C VAL A 50 2.80 4.18 1.90
N VAL A 51 3.42 3.63 2.95
CA VAL A 51 4.30 4.42 3.84
C VAL A 51 5.48 5.01 3.07
N ASN A 52 6.07 4.24 2.16
CA ASN A 52 7.12 4.71 1.28
C ASN A 52 6.60 5.81 0.35
N ALA A 53 5.42 5.68 -0.25
CA ALA A 53 4.83 6.72 -1.09
C ALA A 53 4.72 8.05 -0.33
N VAL A 54 4.23 8.03 0.92
CA VAL A 54 4.14 9.24 1.77
C VAL A 54 5.53 9.80 2.13
N ARG A 55 6.46 8.92 2.55
CA ARG A 55 7.81 9.32 2.97
C ARG A 55 8.65 9.87 1.82
N PHE A 56 8.47 9.33 0.62
CA PHE A 56 9.25 9.68 -0.56
C PHE A 56 8.56 10.69 -1.48
N ALA A 57 7.34 11.14 -1.16
CA ALA A 57 6.67 12.21 -1.88
C ALA A 57 7.48 13.53 -1.84
N GLU A 58 7.29 14.33 -2.88
CA GLU A 58 7.78 15.70 -3.01
C GLU A 58 6.59 16.68 -2.90
N PRO A 59 6.81 17.90 -2.39
CA PRO A 59 5.75 18.91 -2.33
C PRO A 59 5.29 19.29 -3.74
N LEU A 60 3.99 19.52 -3.91
CA LEU A 60 3.42 19.82 -5.23
C LEU A 60 2.19 20.74 -5.10
N HIS A 61 2.12 21.80 -5.92
CA HIS A 61 1.00 22.76 -5.95
C HIS A 61 0.59 23.32 -4.58
N GLY A 62 1.57 23.64 -3.73
CA GLY A 62 1.31 24.16 -2.37
C GLY A 62 0.90 23.09 -1.35
N ILE A 63 0.84 21.81 -1.75
CA ILE A 63 0.63 20.69 -0.84
C ILE A 63 2.01 20.23 -0.34
N PRO A 64 2.30 20.32 0.97
CA PRO A 64 3.60 19.93 1.50
C PRO A 64 3.73 18.40 1.57
N ALA A 65 4.95 17.89 1.34
CA ALA A 65 5.28 16.51 1.67
C ALA A 65 5.59 16.37 3.16
N VAL A 66 5.52 15.13 3.68
CA VAL A 66 5.83 14.87 5.10
C VAL A 66 7.25 15.33 5.48
N ARG A 67 8.21 15.20 4.56
CA ARG A 67 9.60 15.65 4.76
C ARG A 67 9.77 17.17 4.70
N SER A 68 8.81 17.89 4.13
CA SER A 68 8.82 19.36 4.09
C SER A 68 8.50 19.97 5.46
N ARG A 69 7.99 19.18 6.41
CA ARG A 69 7.84 19.57 7.81
C ARG A 69 9.20 19.43 8.51
N GLN A 70 10.07 20.43 8.36
CA GLN A 70 11.16 20.71 9.29
C GLN A 70 10.69 21.74 10.31
#